data_AF-A0A8D9EEE6-F1
#
_entry.id   AF-A0A8D9EEE6-F1
#
_cell.length_a   1.000
_cell.length_b   1.000
_cell.length_c   1.000
_cell.angle_alpha   90.00
_cell.angle_beta   90.00
_cell.angle_gamma   90.00
#
_symmetry.space_group_name_H-M   'P 1'
#
loop_
_entity.id
_entity.type
_entity.pdbx_description
1 polymer ?
#
loop_
_entity_poly.entity_id
_entity_poly.type
_entity_poly.pdbx_seq_one_letter_code
_entity_poly.pdbx_strand_id
1 'polypeptide(L)'
;MKCTRNSLLVTSVAHKSISHVEEIPSTHIYSLNMTCDDFQLGLKEHKWKRNITICPVLKAYHPKTPSTDIPPPEEVTSFYQNIANSAQGDKQVMMTLLESYQPLCDNVTRLTELLAQAVERRVRTQPTHCIHCQTKCAHCKTGILFSGGIDSTVIALLAHRYVPPTEPIDLLNVAFEKNQNYNVPDRITGQSSLQELITLCPDRQWNFVEINITRKELEQERSQRIKDVIYPLDTVLDDSLGCAVWFAARGRGTLESCDYTSSARILLLGMGADELLGGYTRHRTILRHCSNDWAALRAQLEHEVLNIPRRNLGRDNRVVCDHGRQSRTPFLDETVVGFLLGLSSWQR
;
A
#
# COMPACT_ATOMS: atom_id res chain seq x y z
N MET A 1 -3.43 32.14 -1.01
CA MET A 1 -2.25 32.71 -1.68
C MET A 1 -2.68 33.22 -3.06
N LYS A 2 -2.41 34.47 -3.42
CA LYS A 2 -2.65 34.97 -4.79
C LYS A 2 -1.36 34.79 -5.59
N CYS A 3 -1.35 33.87 -6.56
CA CYS A 3 -0.25 33.75 -7.51
C CYS A 3 -0.30 34.96 -8.45
N THR A 4 0.77 35.75 -8.54
CA THR A 4 0.87 36.82 -9.54
C THR A 4 1.46 36.24 -10.83
N ARG A 5 1.33 36.94 -11.97
CA ARG A 5 1.87 36.46 -13.26
C ARG A 5 3.40 36.20 -13.25
N ASN A 6 4.13 36.74 -12.27
CA ASN A 6 5.59 36.60 -12.16
C ASN A 6 6.03 35.80 -10.92
N SER A 7 5.16 34.97 -10.34
CA SER A 7 5.51 34.16 -9.17
C SER A 7 5.40 32.66 -9.45
N LEU A 8 6.40 31.88 -9.02
CA LEU A 8 6.35 30.43 -8.95
C LEU A 8 6.02 30.01 -7.51
N LEU A 9 4.98 29.20 -7.33
CA LEU A 9 4.65 28.57 -6.05
C LEU A 9 5.16 27.12 -6.06
N VAL A 10 6.06 26.82 -5.13
CA VAL A 10 6.50 25.44 -4.86
C VAL A 10 5.91 25.02 -3.52
N THR A 11 5.15 23.93 -3.51
CA THR A 11 4.52 23.41 -2.29
C THR A 11 4.50 21.88 -2.30
N SER A 12 4.58 21.27 -1.12
CA SER A 12 4.42 19.82 -0.95
C SER A 12 2.96 19.37 -0.99
N VAL A 13 2.03 20.26 -0.64
CA VAL A 13 0.58 20.04 -0.73
C VAL A 13 -0.07 21.31 -1.27
N ALA A 14 -0.80 21.20 -2.38
CA ALA A 14 -1.49 22.32 -2.98
C ALA A 14 -2.95 22.37 -2.53
N HIS A 15 -3.44 23.58 -2.25
CA HIS A 15 -4.85 23.79 -1.95
C HIS A 15 -5.67 23.75 -3.24
N LYS A 16 -6.83 23.10 -3.23
CA LYS A 16 -7.65 22.86 -4.44
C LYS A 16 -8.14 24.14 -5.12
N SER A 17 -8.16 25.26 -4.41
CA SER A 17 -8.50 26.58 -4.98
C SER A 17 -7.39 27.20 -5.83
N ILE A 18 -6.18 26.64 -5.83
CA ILE A 18 -5.06 27.12 -6.64
C ILE A 18 -5.25 26.54 -8.05
N SER A 19 -5.48 27.41 -9.03
CA SER A 19 -5.56 27.01 -10.44
C SER A 19 -4.15 26.75 -11.01
N HIS A 20 -4.06 25.89 -12.02
CA HIS A 20 -2.82 25.59 -12.76
C HIS A 20 -1.68 25.03 -11.91
N VAL A 21 -2.00 24.13 -10.97
CA VAL A 21 -0.98 23.36 -10.26
C VAL A 21 -0.58 22.15 -11.08
N GLU A 22 0.73 21.97 -11.25
CA GLU A 22 1.30 20.80 -11.90
C GLU A 22 2.12 20.00 -10.88
N GLU A 23 1.75 18.73 -10.69
CA GLU A 23 2.47 17.83 -9.80
C GLU A 23 3.70 17.28 -10.51
N ILE A 24 4.87 17.50 -9.91
CA ILE A 24 6.14 16.95 -10.41
C ILE A 24 6.16 15.45 -10.08
N PRO A 25 6.39 14.56 -11.06
CA PRO A 25 6.44 13.13 -10.80
C PRO A 25 7.52 12.78 -9.78
N SER A 26 7.21 11.85 -8.87
CA SER A 26 8.14 11.36 -7.84
C SER A 26 9.16 10.34 -8.36
N THR A 27 9.46 10.37 -9.66
CA THR A 27 10.28 9.35 -10.33
C THR A 27 11.74 9.75 -10.48
N HIS A 28 12.03 11.04 -10.64
CA HIS A 28 13.37 11.57 -10.89
C HIS A 28 13.58 12.89 -10.17
N ILE A 29 14.77 13.45 -10.32
CA ILE A 29 15.03 14.85 -9.97
C ILE A 29 14.85 15.69 -11.23
N TYR A 30 14.24 16.86 -11.08
CA TYR A 30 13.93 17.75 -12.18
C TYR A 30 14.59 19.11 -11.99
N SER A 31 14.97 19.74 -13.10
CA SER A 31 15.40 21.14 -13.18
C SER A 31 14.39 21.91 -14.03
N LEU A 32 13.91 23.05 -13.53
CA LEU A 32 12.98 23.93 -14.23
C LEU A 32 13.73 25.13 -14.80
N ASN A 33 13.62 25.36 -16.11
CA ASN A 33 14.13 26.57 -16.74
C ASN A 33 13.15 27.73 -16.51
N MET A 34 13.49 28.62 -15.58
CA MET A 34 12.67 29.80 -15.23
C MET A 34 12.53 30.83 -16.36
N THR A 35 13.33 30.75 -17.42
CA THR A 35 13.20 31.63 -18.59
C THR A 35 12.26 31.07 -19.66
N CYS A 36 11.72 29.87 -19.45
CA CYS A 36 10.75 29.25 -20.35
C CYS A 36 9.34 29.51 -19.80
N ASP A 37 8.51 30.18 -20.59
CA ASP A 37 7.13 30.51 -20.19
C ASP A 37 6.22 29.28 -20.11
N ASP A 38 6.62 28.17 -20.76
CA ASP A 38 5.93 26.88 -20.69
C ASP A 38 6.59 25.99 -19.64
N PHE A 39 5.85 25.67 -18.57
CA PHE A 39 6.37 24.86 -17.47
C PHE A 39 6.79 23.46 -17.91
N GLN A 40 6.00 22.80 -18.76
CA GLN A 40 6.25 21.43 -19.20
C GLN A 40 7.49 21.36 -20.11
N LEU A 41 7.67 22.35 -20.99
CA LEU A 41 8.88 22.46 -21.82
C LEU A 41 10.11 22.90 -21.01
N GLY A 42 9.91 23.70 -19.97
CA GLY A 42 10.94 24.16 -19.05
C GLY A 42 11.43 23.09 -18.08
N LEU A 43 10.56 22.15 -17.71
CA LEU A 43 10.87 21.07 -16.77
C LEU A 43 11.64 19.94 -17.46
N LYS A 44 12.87 19.70 -17.03
CA LYS A 44 13.74 18.66 -17.59
C LYS A 44 14.27 17.77 -16.49
N GLU A 45 14.41 16.47 -16.77
CA GLU A 45 15.08 15.55 -15.86
C GLU A 45 16.52 16.02 -15.61
N HIS A 46 16.86 16.27 -14.35
CA HIS A 46 18.18 16.68 -13.94
C HIS A 46 19.09 15.45 -13.82
N LYS A 47 20.03 15.32 -14.76
CA LYS A 47 21.03 14.25 -14.71
C LYS A 47 22.06 14.57 -13.63
N TRP A 48 22.11 13.75 -12.58
CA TRP A 48 23.19 13.80 -11.59
C TRP A 48 24.54 13.67 -12.29
N LYS A 49 25.49 14.56 -11.98
CA LYS A 49 26.89 14.43 -12.43
C LYS A 49 27.62 13.24 -11.81
N ARG A 50 27.12 12.74 -10.67
CA ARG A 50 27.59 11.51 -10.03
C ARG A 50 26.69 10.36 -10.47
N ASN A 51 27.27 9.21 -10.83
CA ASN A 51 26.56 7.94 -11.00
C ASN A 51 26.01 7.45 -9.65
N ILE A 52 25.07 8.19 -9.08
CA ILE A 52 24.21 7.68 -8.02
C ILE A 52 23.24 6.77 -8.76
N THR A 53 23.42 5.46 -8.63
CA THR A 53 22.47 4.49 -9.14
C THR A 53 21.17 4.66 -8.37
N ILE A 54 20.30 5.58 -8.81
CA ILE A 54 18.89 5.60 -8.40
C ILE A 54 18.39 4.18 -8.70
N CYS A 55 18.03 3.48 -7.62
CA CYS A 55 17.58 2.10 -7.53
C CYS A 55 17.75 1.25 -8.81
N PRO A 56 18.66 0.25 -8.83
CA PRO A 56 18.82 -0.69 -9.95
C PRO A 56 17.50 -1.31 -10.42
N VAL A 57 16.52 -1.49 -9.51
CA VAL A 57 15.21 -2.07 -9.80
C VAL A 57 14.39 -1.19 -10.75
N LEU A 58 14.36 0.13 -10.55
CA LEU A 58 13.63 1.05 -11.44
C LEU A 58 14.35 1.24 -12.79
N LYS A 59 15.69 1.24 -12.81
CA LYS A 59 16.46 1.26 -14.06
C LYS A 59 16.35 -0.03 -14.87
N ALA A 60 16.29 -1.18 -14.20
CA ALA A 60 16.11 -2.48 -14.85
C ALA A 60 14.69 -2.67 -15.37
N TYR A 61 13.70 -2.07 -14.72
CA TYR A 61 12.29 -2.17 -15.09
C TYR A 61 11.79 -1.06 -16.02
N HIS A 62 12.67 -0.34 -16.72
CA HIS A 62 12.29 0.45 -17.88
C HIS A 62 12.29 -0.47 -19.11
N PRO A 63 11.14 -1.06 -19.51
CA PRO A 63 11.13 -1.97 -20.64
C PRO A 63 11.22 -1.08 -21.88
N LYS A 64 12.40 -0.99 -22.49
CA LYS A 64 12.52 -0.44 -23.86
C LYS A 64 11.81 -1.33 -24.89
N THR A 65 11.39 -2.52 -24.47
CA THR A 65 10.63 -3.52 -25.23
C THR A 65 9.50 -4.05 -24.35
N PRO A 66 8.27 -4.21 -24.88
CA PRO A 66 7.18 -4.83 -24.13
C PRO A 66 7.65 -6.20 -23.62
N SER A 67 7.48 -6.45 -22.33
CA SER A 67 7.88 -7.73 -21.76
C SER A 67 6.98 -8.83 -22.31
N THR A 68 7.56 -9.79 -23.01
CA THR A 68 6.85 -11.00 -23.45
C THR A 68 6.76 -11.93 -22.24
N ASP A 69 5.56 -12.07 -21.67
CA ASP A 69 5.36 -13.10 -20.64
C ASP A 69 5.43 -14.48 -21.28
N ILE A 70 6.11 -15.40 -20.60
CA ILE A 70 6.16 -16.80 -21.05
C ILE A 70 4.91 -17.47 -20.45
N PRO A 71 3.98 -17.99 -21.28
CA PRO A 71 2.81 -18.70 -20.77
C PRO A 71 3.25 -19.92 -19.95
N PRO A 72 2.42 -20.40 -19.01
CA PRO A 72 2.73 -21.61 -18.26
C PRO A 72 2.96 -22.77 -19.23
N PRO A 73 3.99 -23.61 -19.02
CA PRO A 73 4.17 -24.84 -19.79
C PRO A 73 2.89 -25.69 -19.79
N GLU A 74 2.66 -26.47 -20.85
CA GLU A 74 1.45 -27.32 -20.94
C GLU A 74 1.33 -28.28 -19.76
N GLU A 75 2.46 -28.89 -19.36
CA GLU A 75 2.53 -29.77 -18.19
C GLU A 75 2.07 -29.08 -16.89
N VAL A 76 2.47 -27.82 -16.71
CA VAL A 76 2.09 -26.99 -15.57
C VAL A 76 0.60 -26.67 -15.63
N THR A 77 0.09 -26.33 -16.82
CA THR A 77 -1.34 -26.06 -17.04
C THR A 77 -2.19 -27.30 -16.74
N SER A 78 -1.81 -28.46 -17.26
CA SER A 78 -2.49 -29.73 -16.99
C SER A 78 -2.43 -30.11 -15.52
N PHE A 79 -1.30 -29.87 -14.86
CA PHE A 79 -1.14 -30.09 -13.43
C PHE A 79 -2.10 -29.22 -12.61
N TYR A 80 -2.18 -27.91 -12.89
CA TYR A 80 -3.15 -27.01 -12.24
C TYR A 80 -4.60 -27.45 -12.48
N GLN A 81 -4.96 -27.84 -13.71
CA GLN A 81 -6.31 -28.30 -14.05
C GLN A 81 -6.68 -29.60 -13.32
N ASN A 82 -5.75 -30.56 -13.22
CA ASN A 82 -5.98 -31.81 -12.51
C ASN A 82 -6.23 -31.58 -11.01
N ILE A 83 -5.48 -30.66 -10.39
CA ILE A 83 -5.70 -30.28 -8.99
C ILE A 83 -7.04 -29.57 -8.83
N ALA A 84 -7.35 -28.60 -9.71
CA ALA A 84 -8.61 -27.87 -9.67
C ALA A 84 -9.84 -28.80 -9.81
N ASN A 85 -9.74 -29.86 -10.62
CA ASN A 85 -10.82 -30.83 -10.81
C ASN A 85 -10.96 -31.85 -9.68
N SER A 86 -9.89 -32.11 -8.91
CA SER A 86 -9.88 -33.15 -7.87
C SER A 86 -10.05 -32.60 -6.46
N ALA A 87 -9.69 -31.35 -6.22
CA ALA A 87 -9.76 -30.73 -4.90
C ALA A 87 -11.15 -30.18 -4.58
N GLN A 88 -11.55 -30.29 -3.31
CA GLN A 88 -12.79 -29.71 -2.80
C GLN A 88 -12.57 -28.26 -2.34
N GLY A 89 -12.53 -27.34 -3.30
CA GLY A 89 -12.47 -25.89 -3.08
C GLY A 89 -11.07 -25.28 -3.01
N ASP A 90 -11.03 -23.94 -3.05
CA ASP A 90 -9.83 -23.14 -3.29
C ASP A 90 -8.71 -23.39 -2.26
N LYS A 91 -9.06 -23.61 -0.98
CA LYS A 91 -8.07 -23.89 0.08
C LYS A 91 -7.30 -25.19 -0.20
N GLN A 92 -8.01 -26.26 -0.55
CA GLN A 92 -7.37 -27.54 -0.81
C GLN A 92 -6.54 -27.47 -2.09
N VAL A 93 -7.01 -26.76 -3.13
CA VAL A 93 -6.23 -26.47 -4.34
C VAL A 93 -4.90 -25.82 -3.95
N MET A 94 -4.93 -24.72 -3.19
CA MET A 94 -3.71 -24.00 -2.81
C MET A 94 -2.77 -24.83 -1.95
N MET A 95 -3.28 -25.59 -0.98
CA MET A 95 -2.45 -26.48 -0.16
C MET A 95 -1.78 -27.56 -1.00
N THR A 96 -2.54 -28.24 -1.87
CA THR A 96 -1.98 -29.26 -2.77
C THR A 96 -0.94 -28.64 -3.70
N LEU A 97 -1.15 -27.43 -4.20
CA LEU A 97 -0.17 -26.72 -5.04
C LEU A 97 1.13 -26.41 -4.28
N LEU A 98 1.03 -25.96 -3.03
CA LEU A 98 2.21 -25.69 -2.20
C LEU A 98 2.98 -26.97 -1.84
N GLU A 99 2.28 -28.09 -1.66
CA GLU A 99 2.88 -29.38 -1.32
C GLU A 99 3.46 -30.11 -2.55
N SER A 100 2.82 -29.95 -3.72
CA SER A 100 3.09 -30.78 -4.90
C SER A 100 3.87 -30.05 -6.00
N TYR A 101 3.94 -28.71 -5.97
CA TYR A 101 4.65 -27.91 -6.97
C TYR A 101 5.76 -27.08 -6.33
N GLN A 102 6.96 -27.65 -6.31
CA GLN A 102 8.15 -27.07 -5.67
C GLN A 102 8.45 -25.62 -6.09
N PRO A 103 8.38 -25.24 -7.38
CA PRO A 103 8.68 -23.85 -7.78
C PRO A 103 7.76 -22.82 -7.13
N LEU A 104 6.46 -23.14 -6.95
CA LEU A 104 5.54 -22.25 -6.24
C LEU A 104 5.87 -22.19 -4.74
N CYS A 105 6.16 -23.34 -4.12
CA CYS A 105 6.56 -23.42 -2.72
C CYS A 105 7.82 -22.58 -2.44
N ASP A 106 8.83 -22.68 -3.31
CA ASP A 106 10.07 -21.90 -3.24
C ASP A 106 9.77 -20.41 -3.40
N ASN A 107 8.90 -20.03 -4.34
CA ASN A 107 8.50 -18.64 -4.54
C ASN A 107 7.76 -18.07 -3.33
N VAL A 108 6.81 -18.81 -2.75
CA VAL A 108 6.07 -18.38 -1.55
C VAL A 108 7.01 -18.26 -0.35
N THR A 109 7.91 -19.23 -0.17
CA THR A 109 8.94 -19.19 0.89
C THR A 109 9.82 -17.96 0.72
N ARG A 110 10.32 -17.74 -0.49
CA ARG A 110 11.18 -16.60 -0.80
C ARG A 110 10.47 -15.26 -0.61
N LEU A 111 9.23 -15.13 -1.08
CA LEU A 111 8.42 -13.93 -0.87
C LEU A 111 8.22 -13.67 0.62
N THR A 112 7.90 -14.71 1.39
CA THR A 112 7.71 -14.62 2.85
C THR A 112 8.97 -14.10 3.54
N GLU A 113 10.15 -14.62 3.19
CA GLU A 113 11.43 -14.14 3.72
C GLU A 113 11.69 -12.67 3.37
N LEU A 114 11.55 -12.30 2.10
CA LEU A 114 11.81 -10.95 1.62
C LEU A 114 10.86 -9.93 2.24
N LEU A 115 9.57 -10.28 2.34
CA LEU A 115 8.56 -9.44 2.97
C LEU A 115 8.81 -9.32 4.49
N ALA A 116 9.20 -10.41 5.16
CA ALA A 116 9.57 -10.36 6.58
C ALA A 116 10.76 -9.42 6.82
N GLN A 117 11.80 -9.48 5.98
CA GLN A 117 12.95 -8.57 6.05
C GLN A 117 12.54 -7.11 5.74
N ALA A 118 11.62 -6.90 4.79
CA ALA A 118 11.09 -5.58 4.47
C ALA A 118 10.34 -4.96 5.66
N VAL A 119 9.54 -5.77 6.38
CA VAL A 119 8.86 -5.38 7.61
C VAL A 119 9.88 -5.13 8.73
N GLU A 120 10.86 -6.02 8.92
CA GLU A 120 11.92 -5.89 9.92
C GLU A 120 12.66 -4.55 9.81
N ARG A 121 13.12 -4.20 8.61
CA ARG A 121 13.81 -2.91 8.37
C ARG A 121 12.91 -1.73 8.74
N ARG A 122 11.61 -1.80 8.40
CA ARG A 122 10.62 -0.76 8.68
C ARG A 122 10.19 -0.71 10.14
N VAL A 123 10.34 -1.78 10.92
CA VAL A 123 10.10 -1.74 12.37
C VAL A 123 11.36 -1.27 13.10
N ARG A 124 12.54 -1.82 12.78
CA ARG A 124 13.78 -1.51 13.50
C ARG A 124 14.29 -0.09 13.31
N THR A 125 13.99 0.55 12.19
CA THR A 125 14.37 1.95 11.92
C THR A 125 13.34 2.96 12.42
N GLN A 126 12.36 2.53 13.23
CA GLN A 126 11.39 3.45 13.82
C GLN A 126 11.99 4.21 15.02
N PRO A 127 11.44 5.39 15.37
CA PRO A 127 11.83 6.09 16.60
C PRO A 127 11.58 5.23 17.85
N THR A 128 12.47 5.33 18.83
CA THR A 128 12.37 4.57 20.09
C THR A 128 11.25 5.02 21.03
N HIS A 129 10.54 6.10 20.69
CA HIS A 129 9.49 6.74 21.47
C HIS A 129 8.31 7.16 20.57
N CYS A 130 7.10 7.18 21.15
CA CYS A 130 5.86 7.54 20.46
C CYS A 130 5.73 9.05 20.21
N ILE A 131 4.64 9.51 19.59
CA ILE A 131 4.41 10.96 19.33
C ILE A 131 4.39 11.83 20.60
N HIS A 132 4.04 11.27 21.76
CA HIS A 132 3.88 12.02 23.02
C HIS A 132 5.11 11.98 23.93
N CYS A 133 5.93 10.93 23.83
CA CYS A 133 7.07 10.74 24.72
C CYS A 133 8.34 11.37 24.13
N GLN A 134 9.22 11.86 24.99
CA GLN A 134 10.58 12.30 24.62
C GLN A 134 11.67 11.34 25.11
N THR A 135 11.34 10.47 26.07
CA THR A 135 12.23 9.48 26.70
C THR A 135 11.51 8.12 26.83
N LYS A 136 12.00 7.20 27.70
CA LYS A 136 11.44 5.84 27.97
C LYS A 136 9.93 5.77 27.68
N CYS A 137 9.54 4.92 26.74
CA CYS A 137 8.19 4.87 26.19
C CYS A 137 7.69 3.43 26.13
N ALA A 138 6.59 3.15 26.82
CA ALA A 138 5.87 1.88 26.75
C ALA A 138 4.64 1.92 25.81
N HIS A 139 4.32 3.10 25.25
CA HIS A 139 3.21 3.24 24.32
C HIS A 139 3.48 2.59 22.96
N CYS A 140 2.41 2.40 22.20
CA CYS A 140 2.48 1.95 20.81
C CYS A 140 3.35 2.87 19.94
N LYS A 141 4.27 2.27 19.20
CA LYS A 141 5.16 2.96 18.25
C LYS A 141 4.89 2.57 16.80
N THR A 142 4.30 1.40 16.59
CA THR A 142 3.99 0.81 15.30
C THR A 142 2.48 0.65 15.15
N GLY A 143 1.88 1.43 14.26
CA GLY A 143 0.51 1.25 13.82
C GLY A 143 0.46 0.53 12.48
N ILE A 144 -0.68 -0.08 12.17
CA ILE A 144 -0.96 -0.73 10.90
C ILE A 144 -2.31 -0.21 10.41
N LEU A 145 -2.37 0.28 9.17
CA LEU A 145 -3.66 0.52 8.55
C LEU A 145 -4.28 -0.83 8.20
N PHE A 146 -5.31 -1.20 8.96
CA PHE A 146 -5.74 -2.59 9.07
C PHE A 146 -7.20 -2.73 8.63
N SER A 147 -7.41 -3.16 7.39
CA SER A 147 -8.74 -3.46 6.85
C SER A 147 -9.21 -4.88 7.19
N GLY A 148 -8.30 -5.75 7.64
CA GLY A 148 -8.52 -7.19 7.73
C GLY A 148 -8.36 -7.94 6.40
N GLY A 149 -8.14 -7.22 5.29
CA GLY A 149 -7.70 -7.84 4.05
C GLY A 149 -6.33 -8.52 4.23
N ILE A 150 -6.07 -9.53 3.39
CA ILE A 150 -4.89 -10.40 3.48
C ILE A 150 -3.58 -9.61 3.55
N ASP A 151 -3.45 -8.53 2.79
CA ASP A 151 -2.22 -7.71 2.74
C ASP A 151 -1.90 -7.10 4.10
N SER A 152 -2.91 -6.49 4.74
CA SER A 152 -2.76 -5.85 6.04
C SER A 152 -2.58 -6.89 7.16
N THR A 153 -3.22 -8.05 7.04
CA THR A 153 -3.12 -9.15 8.01
C THR A 153 -1.75 -9.83 7.96
N VAL A 154 -1.20 -10.08 6.77
CA VAL A 154 0.17 -10.60 6.60
C VAL A 154 1.19 -9.61 7.16
N ILE A 155 1.03 -8.31 6.89
CA ILE A 155 1.91 -7.29 7.47
C ILE A 155 1.82 -7.28 9.01
N ALA A 156 0.62 -7.39 9.58
CA ALA A 156 0.44 -7.47 11.02
C ALA A 156 1.15 -8.68 11.63
N LEU A 157 0.93 -9.87 11.06
CA LEU A 157 1.59 -11.10 11.50
C LEU A 157 3.13 -11.00 11.42
N LEU A 158 3.66 -10.41 10.34
CA LEU A 158 5.10 -10.21 10.21
C LEU A 158 5.63 -9.14 11.18
N ALA A 159 4.87 -8.07 11.42
CA ALA A 159 5.27 -7.01 12.36
C ALA A 159 5.39 -7.54 13.79
N HIS A 160 4.53 -8.47 14.19
CA HIS A 160 4.61 -9.15 15.49
C HIS A 160 6.02 -9.71 15.78
N ARG A 161 6.70 -10.27 14.78
CA ARG A 161 8.03 -10.90 14.91
C ARG A 161 9.14 -9.92 15.28
N TYR A 162 8.96 -8.64 14.96
CA TYR A 162 10.03 -7.63 15.04
C TYR A 162 9.72 -6.49 16.01
N VAL A 163 8.45 -6.23 16.33
CA VAL A 163 8.07 -5.31 17.41
C VAL A 163 8.43 -5.96 18.75
N PRO A 164 9.06 -5.24 19.70
CA PRO A 164 9.39 -5.80 21.02
C PRO A 164 8.16 -6.41 21.70
N PRO A 165 8.24 -7.60 22.34
CA PRO A 165 7.07 -8.26 22.94
C PRO A 165 6.31 -7.42 23.98
N THR A 166 7.01 -6.50 24.66
CA THR A 166 6.45 -5.60 25.67
C THR A 166 5.70 -4.39 25.10
N GLU A 167 5.68 -4.22 23.77
CA GLU A 167 5.08 -3.06 23.11
C GLU A 167 3.81 -3.48 22.35
N PRO A 168 2.69 -2.73 22.45
CA PRO A 168 1.51 -3.06 21.66
C PRO A 168 1.68 -2.73 20.17
N ILE A 169 0.86 -3.36 19.34
CA ILE A 169 0.67 -2.98 17.93
C ILE A 169 -0.75 -2.44 17.76
N ASP A 170 -0.88 -1.23 17.22
CA ASP A 170 -2.19 -0.64 16.94
C ASP A 170 -2.67 -1.07 15.55
N LEU A 171 -3.78 -1.80 15.49
CA LEU A 171 -4.50 -2.13 14.27
C LEU A 171 -5.58 -1.07 14.05
N LEU A 172 -5.33 -0.14 13.12
CA LEU A 172 -6.21 1.01 12.87
C LEU A 172 -7.25 0.64 11.81
N ASN A 173 -8.46 0.31 12.25
CA ASN A 173 -9.56 -0.13 11.38
C ASN A 173 -10.63 0.97 11.28
N VAL A 174 -10.80 1.53 10.09
CA VAL A 174 -11.78 2.58 9.80
C VAL A 174 -13.09 1.99 9.29
N ALA A 175 -14.21 2.53 9.77
CA ALA A 175 -15.54 2.19 9.31
C ALA A 175 -16.38 3.46 9.13
N PHE A 176 -17.02 3.58 7.98
CA PHE A 176 -17.93 4.68 7.68
C PHE A 176 -19.37 4.27 7.99
N GLU A 177 -20.11 5.19 8.61
CA GLU A 177 -21.49 4.96 9.04
C GLU A 177 -22.41 4.55 7.88
N LYS A 178 -23.00 3.36 8.01
CA LYS A 178 -24.07 2.86 7.12
C LYS A 178 -25.30 2.54 7.96
N ASN A 179 -26.33 3.37 7.84
CA ASN A 179 -27.59 3.24 8.61
C ASN A 179 -27.33 3.17 10.13
N GLN A 180 -26.51 4.09 10.67
CA GLN A 180 -26.13 4.15 12.09
C GLN A 180 -25.37 2.91 12.60
N ASN A 181 -24.77 2.14 11.68
CA ASN A 181 -23.98 0.95 12.00
C ASN A 181 -22.59 1.04 11.35
N TYR A 182 -21.61 0.44 12.03
CA TYR A 182 -20.21 0.36 11.61
C TYR A 182 -19.77 -1.06 11.27
N ASN A 183 -20.66 -2.06 11.34
CA ASN A 183 -20.44 -3.44 10.88
C ASN A 183 -20.46 -3.52 9.35
N VAL A 184 -19.56 -2.78 8.71
CA VAL A 184 -19.28 -2.81 7.27
C VAL A 184 -18.29 -3.94 6.95
N PRO A 185 -18.13 -4.36 5.68
CA PRO A 185 -17.27 -5.50 5.33
C PRO A 185 -15.86 -5.44 5.92
N ASP A 186 -15.20 -4.28 5.88
CA ASP A 186 -13.84 -4.10 6.42
C ASP A 186 -13.79 -4.18 7.97
N ARG A 187 -14.85 -3.75 8.66
CA ARG A 187 -14.95 -3.92 10.13
C ARG A 187 -15.05 -5.39 10.49
N ILE A 188 -15.96 -6.11 9.82
CA ILE A 188 -16.23 -7.53 10.05
C ILE A 188 -14.98 -8.37 9.73
N THR A 189 -14.35 -8.11 8.58
CA THR A 189 -13.14 -8.81 8.15
C THR A 189 -11.96 -8.49 9.08
N GLY A 190 -11.84 -7.22 9.51
CA GLY A 190 -10.86 -6.80 10.51
C GLY A 190 -11.02 -7.53 11.84
N GLN A 191 -12.24 -7.65 12.36
CA GLN A 191 -12.51 -8.40 13.59
C GLN A 191 -12.21 -9.89 13.45
N SER A 192 -12.56 -10.52 12.32
CA SER A 192 -12.20 -11.92 12.05
C SER A 192 -10.69 -12.12 12.01
N SER A 193 -9.97 -11.28 11.27
CA SER A 193 -8.51 -11.35 11.15
C SER A 193 -7.81 -11.07 12.47
N LEU A 194 -8.36 -10.21 13.33
CA LEU A 194 -7.86 -10.01 14.69
C LEU A 194 -7.91 -11.31 15.50
N GLN A 195 -9.00 -12.08 15.41
CA GLN A 195 -9.11 -13.37 16.12
C GLN A 195 -8.05 -14.38 15.65
N GLU A 196 -7.78 -14.41 14.34
CA GLU A 196 -6.69 -15.22 13.78
C GLU A 196 -5.32 -14.77 14.31
N LEU A 197 -5.05 -13.46 14.34
CA LEU A 197 -3.81 -12.91 14.90
C LEU A 197 -3.64 -13.21 16.39
N ILE A 198 -4.72 -13.14 17.19
CA ILE A 198 -4.70 -13.51 18.62
C ILE A 198 -4.40 -15.00 18.77
N THR A 199 -5.00 -15.85 17.93
CA THR A 199 -4.78 -17.30 17.97
C THR A 199 -3.33 -17.66 17.62
N LEU A 200 -2.75 -17.00 16.62
CA LEU A 200 -1.38 -17.24 16.17
C LEU A 200 -0.32 -16.59 17.08
N CYS A 201 -0.66 -15.49 17.75
CA CYS A 201 0.27 -14.66 18.52
C CYS A 201 -0.35 -14.23 19.85
N PRO A 202 -0.62 -15.16 20.78
CA PRO A 202 -1.39 -14.89 22.00
C PRO A 202 -0.71 -13.92 22.97
N ASP A 203 0.62 -13.89 22.99
CA ASP A 203 1.39 -13.01 23.89
C ASP A 203 1.47 -11.55 23.40
N ARG A 204 0.96 -11.25 22.20
CA ARG A 204 0.97 -9.90 21.66
C ARG A 204 -0.27 -9.13 22.12
N GLN A 205 -0.02 -7.96 22.68
CA GLN A 205 -1.06 -6.95 22.82
C GLN A 205 -1.40 -6.35 21.45
N TRP A 206 -2.51 -6.81 20.87
CA TRP A 206 -3.13 -6.24 19.68
C TRP A 206 -4.18 -5.20 20.07
N ASN A 207 -3.92 -3.94 19.79
CA ASN A 207 -4.89 -2.87 20.02
C ASN A 207 -5.73 -2.67 18.75
N PHE A 208 -6.90 -3.30 18.68
CA PHE A 208 -7.82 -3.09 17.58
C PHE A 208 -8.60 -1.78 17.79
N VAL A 209 -8.14 -0.71 17.14
CA VAL A 209 -8.70 0.63 17.29
C VAL A 209 -9.83 0.82 16.29
N GLU A 210 -11.04 0.96 16.81
CA GLU A 210 -12.25 1.14 16.02
C GLU A 210 -12.47 2.61 15.66
N ILE A 211 -12.09 2.99 14.44
CA ILE A 211 -12.22 4.35 13.92
C ILE A 211 -13.56 4.48 13.19
N ASN A 212 -14.60 4.81 13.96
CA ASN A 212 -15.97 4.94 13.47
C ASN A 212 -16.27 6.37 13.05
N ILE A 213 -16.57 6.59 11.76
CA ILE A 213 -16.75 7.91 11.17
C ILE A 213 -18.21 8.15 10.80
N THR A 214 -18.83 9.15 11.43
CA THR A 214 -20.20 9.57 11.12
C THR A 214 -20.27 10.24 9.74
N ARG A 215 -21.46 10.24 9.10
CA ARG A 215 -21.64 10.98 7.83
C ARG A 215 -21.28 12.46 7.94
N LYS A 216 -21.70 13.09 9.03
CA LYS A 216 -21.42 14.51 9.30
C LYS A 216 -19.92 14.78 9.40
N GLU A 217 -19.19 13.93 10.11
CA GLU A 217 -17.74 14.07 10.25
C GLU A 217 -17.02 13.83 8.91
N LEU A 218 -17.43 12.81 8.16
CA LEU A 218 -16.90 12.57 6.82
C LEU A 218 -17.09 13.79 5.92
N GLU A 219 -18.31 14.32 5.81
CA GLU A 219 -18.61 15.50 4.99
C GLU A 219 -17.80 16.73 5.41
N GLN A 220 -17.66 16.94 6.72
CA GLN A 220 -16.91 18.05 7.28
C GLN A 220 -15.42 17.97 6.91
N GLU A 221 -14.73 16.89 7.28
CA GLU A 221 -13.29 16.75 7.04
C GLU A 221 -12.98 16.63 5.54
N ARG A 222 -13.86 15.97 4.78
CA ARG A 222 -13.75 15.88 3.32
C ARG A 222 -13.74 17.27 2.68
N SER A 223 -14.66 18.14 3.10
CA SER A 223 -14.80 19.48 2.54
C SER A 223 -13.79 20.50 3.08
N GLN A 224 -13.26 20.31 4.29
CA GLN A 224 -12.37 21.28 4.94
C GLN A 224 -10.89 20.96 4.73
N ARG A 225 -10.51 19.67 4.66
CA ARG A 225 -9.11 19.26 4.66
C ARG A 225 -8.78 18.24 3.57
N ILE A 226 -9.49 17.12 3.53
CA ILE A 226 -9.06 15.96 2.72
C ILE A 226 -9.02 16.31 1.22
N LYS A 227 -9.99 17.09 0.72
CA LYS A 227 -10.01 17.55 -0.68
C LYS A 227 -8.72 18.25 -1.14
N ASP A 228 -8.01 18.91 -0.21
CA ASP A 228 -6.77 19.63 -0.50
C ASP A 228 -5.55 18.72 -0.37
N VAL A 229 -5.60 17.75 0.55
CA VAL A 229 -4.51 16.80 0.79
C VAL A 229 -4.40 15.76 -0.34
N ILE A 230 -5.53 15.40 -0.97
CA ILE A 230 -5.55 14.45 -2.12
C ILE A 230 -5.29 15.14 -3.47
N TYR A 231 -5.41 16.47 -3.54
CA TYR A 231 -5.22 17.25 -4.76
C TYR A 231 -3.76 17.12 -5.26
N PRO A 232 -3.50 16.94 -6.58
CA PRO A 232 -4.37 17.23 -7.72
C PRO A 232 -5.35 16.13 -8.14
N LEU A 233 -5.33 14.97 -7.49
CA LEU A 233 -6.27 13.90 -7.82
C LEU A 233 -7.69 14.31 -7.41
N ASP A 234 -8.67 14.09 -8.29
CA ASP A 234 -10.05 14.54 -8.08
C ASP A 234 -11.14 13.52 -8.44
N THR A 235 -10.74 12.27 -8.73
CA THR A 235 -11.72 11.22 -9.06
C THR A 235 -12.44 10.74 -7.80
N VAL A 236 -13.63 10.13 -7.99
CA VAL A 236 -14.40 9.52 -6.89
C VAL A 236 -13.59 8.45 -6.15
N LEU A 237 -12.78 7.68 -6.87
CA LEU A 237 -11.94 6.65 -6.27
C LEU A 237 -10.82 7.26 -5.42
N ASP A 238 -10.18 8.32 -5.91
CA ASP A 238 -9.11 9.01 -5.19
C ASP A 238 -9.63 9.65 -3.89
N ASP A 239 -10.82 10.23 -3.95
CA ASP A 239 -11.52 10.78 -2.79
C ASP A 239 -11.92 9.70 -1.77
N SER A 240 -12.47 8.58 -2.23
CA SER A 240 -12.89 7.47 -1.35
C SER A 240 -11.70 6.84 -0.62
N LEU A 241 -10.63 6.51 -1.35
CA LEU A 241 -9.40 5.95 -0.78
C LEU A 241 -8.69 6.96 0.11
N GLY A 242 -8.60 8.22 -0.35
CA GLY A 242 -8.01 9.31 0.43
C GLY A 242 -8.71 9.52 1.77
N CYS A 243 -10.05 9.49 1.80
CA CYS A 243 -10.81 9.57 3.04
C CYS A 243 -10.51 8.40 3.98
N ALA A 244 -10.56 7.15 3.48
CA ALA A 244 -10.28 5.98 4.30
C ALA A 244 -8.89 6.03 4.94
N VAL A 245 -7.86 6.30 4.15
CA VAL A 245 -6.48 6.36 4.62
C VAL A 245 -6.26 7.54 5.58
N TRP A 246 -6.82 8.72 5.29
CA TRP A 246 -6.71 9.90 6.16
C TRP A 246 -7.33 9.63 7.54
N PHE A 247 -8.57 9.16 7.60
CA PHE A 247 -9.23 8.87 8.87
C PHE A 247 -8.54 7.75 9.65
N ALA A 248 -8.09 6.70 8.97
CA ALA A 248 -7.34 5.63 9.62
C ALA A 248 -6.00 6.15 10.18
N ALA A 249 -5.28 6.98 9.41
CA ALA A 249 -3.99 7.55 9.81
C ALA A 249 -4.11 8.59 10.94
N ARG A 250 -5.28 9.24 11.09
CA ARG A 250 -5.58 10.09 12.25
C ARG A 250 -5.44 9.32 13.56
N GLY A 251 -5.79 8.02 13.54
CA GLY A 251 -5.61 7.09 14.65
C GLY A 251 -6.47 7.42 15.88
N ARG A 252 -7.59 8.14 15.69
CA ARG A 252 -8.57 8.46 16.74
C ARG A 252 -9.80 7.58 16.57
N GLY A 253 -10.13 6.81 17.60
CA GLY A 253 -11.27 5.90 17.59
C GLY A 253 -11.54 5.39 19.00
N THR A 254 -12.09 4.18 19.10
CA THR A 254 -12.34 3.52 20.39
C THR A 254 -11.52 2.24 20.51
N LEU A 255 -10.97 1.99 21.70
CA LEU A 255 -10.35 0.73 22.08
C LEU A 255 -11.11 0.21 23.31
N GLU A 256 -11.68 -0.99 23.22
CA GLU A 256 -12.47 -1.59 24.32
C GLU A 256 -13.59 -0.67 24.85
N SER A 257 -14.27 0.06 23.94
CA SER A 257 -15.31 1.05 24.25
C SER A 257 -14.83 2.33 24.95
N CYS A 258 -13.53 2.53 25.10
CA CYS A 258 -12.94 3.77 25.59
C CYS A 258 -12.36 4.59 24.44
N ASP A 259 -12.46 5.92 24.54
CA ASP A 259 -11.79 6.82 23.59
C ASP A 259 -10.29 6.56 23.57
N TYR A 260 -9.74 6.34 22.38
CA TYR A 260 -8.34 6.02 22.17
C TYR A 260 -7.75 6.82 21.01
N THR A 261 -6.55 7.35 21.23
CA THR A 261 -5.73 7.95 20.18
C THR A 261 -4.40 7.22 20.11
N SER A 262 -4.16 6.56 18.98
CA SER A 262 -2.91 5.87 18.70
C SER A 262 -1.74 6.84 18.79
N SER A 263 -0.68 6.45 19.48
CA SER A 263 0.54 7.25 19.61
C SER A 263 1.64 6.86 18.61
N ALA A 264 1.34 5.91 17.72
CA ALA A 264 2.29 5.38 16.74
C ALA A 264 2.74 6.47 15.74
N ARG A 265 4.06 6.60 15.57
CA ARG A 265 4.67 7.50 14.58
C ARG A 265 4.70 6.90 13.19
N ILE A 266 4.83 5.58 13.14
CA ILE A 266 4.97 4.82 11.92
C ILE A 266 3.68 4.05 11.69
N LEU A 267 3.19 4.10 10.46
CA LEU A 267 2.10 3.27 9.98
C LEU A 267 2.64 2.31 8.92
N LEU A 268 2.44 1.01 9.11
CA LEU A 268 2.65 0.01 8.06
C LEU A 268 1.39 -0.08 7.21
N LEU A 269 1.56 -0.10 5.88
CA LEU A 269 0.47 -0.14 4.90
C LEU A 269 0.65 -1.31 3.93
N GLY A 270 -0.46 -1.97 3.57
CA GLY A 270 -0.53 -3.07 2.60
C GLY A 270 -0.47 -2.67 1.12
N MET A 271 -0.26 -1.39 0.83
CA MET A 271 -0.27 -0.87 -0.55
C MET A 271 0.82 -1.50 -1.42
N GLY A 272 0.48 -1.78 -2.67
CA GLY A 272 1.36 -2.39 -3.66
C GLY A 272 1.15 -3.89 -3.86
N ALA A 273 0.50 -4.58 -2.92
CA ALA A 273 0.25 -6.01 -3.02
C ALA A 273 -0.59 -6.35 -4.27
N ASP A 274 -1.74 -5.67 -4.44
CA ASP A 274 -2.64 -5.89 -5.56
C ASP A 274 -1.98 -5.62 -6.92
N GLU A 275 -1.23 -4.52 -7.05
CA GLU A 275 -0.55 -4.15 -8.29
C GLU A 275 0.60 -5.12 -8.63
N LEU A 276 1.29 -5.67 -7.62
CA LEU A 276 2.40 -6.58 -7.82
C LEU A 276 1.94 -8.02 -8.10
N LEU A 277 0.91 -8.51 -7.39
CA LEU A 277 0.45 -9.89 -7.37
C LEU A 277 -0.86 -10.12 -8.14
N GLY A 278 -1.47 -9.07 -8.68
CA GLY A 278 -2.68 -9.23 -9.47
C GLY A 278 -3.97 -9.36 -8.66
N GLY A 279 -4.08 -8.71 -7.50
CA GLY A 279 -5.23 -8.86 -6.59
C GLY A 279 -6.56 -8.25 -7.07
N TYR A 280 -6.56 -7.33 -8.04
CA TYR A 280 -7.80 -6.73 -8.55
C TYR A 280 -8.62 -7.65 -9.47
N THR A 281 -9.95 -7.59 -9.36
CA THR A 281 -10.90 -8.32 -10.22
C THR A 281 -10.63 -8.16 -11.72
N ARG A 282 -10.15 -6.99 -12.15
CA ARG A 282 -9.82 -6.72 -13.56
C ARG A 282 -8.72 -7.64 -14.11
N HIS A 283 -7.77 -8.08 -13.29
CA HIS A 283 -6.73 -9.02 -13.70
C HIS A 283 -7.33 -10.37 -14.10
N ARG A 284 -8.27 -10.86 -13.28
CA ARG A 284 -9.05 -12.06 -13.60
C ARG A 284 -9.90 -11.88 -14.85
N THR A 285 -10.49 -10.70 -15.03
CA THR A 285 -11.30 -10.35 -16.21
C THR A 285 -10.48 -10.41 -17.50
N ILE A 286 -9.23 -9.92 -17.49
CA ILE A 286 -8.32 -9.99 -18.65
C ILE A 286 -8.12 -11.44 -19.08
N LEU A 287 -7.74 -12.33 -18.15
CA LEU A 287 -7.52 -13.75 -18.49
C LEU A 287 -8.79 -14.42 -19.03
N ARG A 288 -9.96 -14.11 -18.45
CA ARG A 288 -11.26 -14.68 -18.88
C ARG A 288 -11.68 -14.26 -20.28
N HIS A 289 -11.48 -13.00 -20.65
CA HIS A 289 -11.98 -12.46 -21.93
C HIS A 289 -10.95 -12.50 -23.06
N CYS A 290 -9.66 -12.58 -22.74
CA CYS A 290 -8.58 -12.63 -23.72
C CYS A 290 -8.01 -14.04 -23.88
N SER A 291 -8.82 -15.11 -23.75
CA SER A 291 -8.38 -16.50 -23.98
C SER A 291 -7.11 -16.91 -23.20
N ASN A 292 -7.00 -16.50 -21.92
CA ASN A 292 -5.80 -16.68 -21.09
C ASN A 292 -4.53 -15.98 -21.64
N ASP A 293 -4.69 -14.79 -22.19
CA ASP A 293 -3.56 -13.95 -22.63
C ASP A 293 -2.74 -13.45 -21.42
N TRP A 294 -1.71 -14.21 -21.07
CA TRP A 294 -0.74 -13.89 -20.04
C TRP A 294 0.11 -12.66 -20.38
N ALA A 295 0.33 -12.37 -21.67
CA ALA A 295 1.07 -11.18 -22.07
C ALA A 295 0.23 -9.91 -21.84
N ALA A 296 -1.08 -9.96 -22.10
CA ALA A 296 -2.01 -8.88 -21.75
C ALA A 296 -2.08 -8.66 -20.23
N LEU A 297 -2.16 -9.73 -19.43
CA LEU A 297 -2.12 -9.60 -17.98
C LEU A 297 -0.80 -8.99 -17.51
N ARG A 298 0.34 -9.47 -18.04
CA ARG A 298 1.65 -8.92 -17.72
C ARG A 298 1.67 -7.42 -17.98
N ALA A 299 1.36 -7.01 -19.20
CA ALA A 299 1.36 -5.60 -19.60
C ALA A 299 0.49 -4.73 -18.68
N GLN A 300 -0.68 -5.23 -18.25
CA GLN A 300 -1.52 -4.54 -17.27
C GLN A 300 -0.82 -4.39 -15.91
N LEU A 301 -0.24 -5.46 -15.37
CA LEU A 301 0.48 -5.42 -14.08
C LEU A 301 1.70 -4.49 -14.17
N GLU A 302 2.48 -4.54 -15.25
CA GLU A 302 3.63 -3.63 -15.42
C GLU A 302 3.18 -2.17 -15.49
N HIS A 303 2.09 -1.90 -16.21
CA HIS A 303 1.50 -0.58 -16.30
C HIS A 303 1.07 -0.07 -14.92
N GLU A 304 0.42 -0.89 -14.10
CA GLU A 304 -0.02 -0.50 -12.76
C GLU A 304 1.15 -0.23 -11.83
N VAL A 305 2.15 -1.11 -11.79
CA VAL A 305 3.36 -0.93 -10.99
C VAL A 305 4.09 0.37 -11.34
N LEU A 306 4.22 0.70 -12.64
CA LEU A 306 4.82 1.95 -13.10
C LEU A 306 4.00 3.20 -12.71
N ASN A 307 2.70 3.04 -12.48
CA ASN A 307 1.81 4.13 -12.08
C ASN A 307 1.63 4.29 -10.57
N ILE A 308 2.06 3.33 -9.74
CA ILE A 308 1.99 3.40 -8.27
C ILE A 308 2.48 4.75 -7.70
N PRO A 309 3.63 5.31 -8.14
CA PRO A 309 4.12 6.58 -7.59
C PRO A 309 3.15 7.75 -7.81
N ARG A 310 2.48 7.78 -8.96
CA ARG A 310 1.58 8.87 -9.38
C ARG A 310 0.14 8.67 -8.90
N ARG A 311 -0.39 7.45 -8.94
CA ARG A 311 -1.81 7.16 -8.65
C ARG A 311 -2.09 6.90 -7.17
N ASN A 312 -1.14 6.28 -6.46
CA ASN A 312 -1.38 5.79 -5.10
C ASN A 312 -0.47 6.52 -4.12
N LEU A 313 0.84 6.30 -4.19
CA LEU A 313 1.76 6.69 -3.11
C LEU A 313 1.84 8.20 -2.86
N GLY A 314 1.73 9.04 -3.89
CA GLY A 314 1.72 10.50 -3.70
C GLY A 314 0.53 10.96 -2.86
N ARG A 315 -0.68 10.46 -3.15
CA ARG A 315 -1.89 10.70 -2.35
C ARG A 315 -1.73 10.13 -0.94
N ASP A 316 -1.38 8.85 -0.86
CA ASP A 316 -1.37 8.09 0.39
C ASP A 316 -0.32 8.62 1.38
N ASN A 317 0.84 9.05 0.88
CA ASN A 317 1.83 9.72 1.71
C ASN A 317 1.33 11.06 2.26
N ARG A 318 0.71 11.91 1.43
CA ARG A 318 0.18 13.21 1.87
C ARG A 318 -0.87 13.04 2.96
N VAL A 319 -1.82 12.13 2.79
CA VAL A 319 -2.89 11.91 3.78
C VAL A 319 -2.37 11.35 5.10
N VAL A 320 -1.37 10.47 5.08
CA VAL A 320 -0.74 9.97 6.31
C VAL A 320 0.10 11.06 7.00
N CYS A 321 0.89 11.80 6.23
CA CYS A 321 1.75 12.87 6.75
C CYS A 321 0.96 14.06 7.30
N ASP A 322 -0.30 14.26 6.87
CA ASP A 322 -1.18 15.29 7.43
C ASP A 322 -1.39 15.14 8.95
N HIS A 323 -1.23 13.92 9.46
CA HIS A 323 -1.31 13.59 10.89
C HIS A 323 0.05 13.50 11.58
N GLY A 324 1.13 13.96 10.94
CA GLY A 324 2.49 13.89 11.49
C GLY A 324 3.01 12.45 11.62
N ARG A 325 2.45 11.51 10.86
CA ARG A 325 2.87 10.10 10.82
C ARG A 325 3.60 9.80 9.51
N GLN A 326 4.43 8.77 9.54
CA GLN A 326 5.14 8.29 8.37
C GLN A 326 4.57 6.94 7.93
N SER A 327 4.12 6.87 6.66
CA SER A 327 3.74 5.61 6.03
C SER A 327 4.98 4.80 5.67
N ARG A 328 4.89 3.47 5.80
CA ARG A 328 5.90 2.53 5.33
C ARG A 328 5.19 1.35 4.65
N THR A 329 5.59 1.02 3.43
CA THR A 329 4.93 0.04 2.56
C THR A 329 5.86 -1.16 2.31
N PRO A 330 5.73 -2.27 3.06
CA PRO A 330 6.62 -3.43 2.94
C PRO A 330 6.57 -4.11 1.57
N PHE A 331 5.40 -4.19 0.93
CA PHE A 331 5.27 -4.78 -0.41
C PHE A 331 6.04 -4.01 -1.49
N LEU A 332 6.26 -2.72 -1.29
CA LEU A 332 7.00 -1.84 -2.21
C LEU A 332 8.48 -1.73 -1.84
N ASP A 333 9.00 -2.62 -1.00
CA ASP A 333 10.43 -2.77 -0.80
C ASP A 333 11.10 -3.22 -2.10
N GLU A 334 12.24 -2.61 -2.41
CA GLU A 334 12.96 -2.82 -3.67
C GLU A 334 13.28 -4.30 -3.91
N THR A 335 13.58 -5.05 -2.84
CA THR A 335 13.90 -6.49 -2.96
C THR A 335 12.65 -7.32 -3.21
N VAL A 336 11.51 -6.96 -2.60
CA VAL A 336 10.22 -7.61 -2.82
C VAL A 336 9.73 -7.34 -4.23
N VAL A 337 9.76 -6.07 -4.66
CA VAL A 337 9.40 -5.64 -6.02
C VAL A 337 10.30 -6.33 -7.05
N GLY A 338 11.62 -6.28 -6.86
CA GLY A 338 12.56 -6.90 -7.79
C GLY A 338 12.38 -8.41 -7.93
N PHE A 339 12.04 -9.10 -6.83
CA PHE A 339 11.72 -10.53 -6.87
C PHE A 339 10.41 -10.80 -7.63
N LEU A 340 9.32 -10.14 -7.26
CA LEU A 340 8.00 -10.36 -7.88
C LEU A 340 7.98 -10.02 -9.37
N LEU A 341 8.61 -8.91 -9.75
CA LEU A 341 8.71 -8.52 -11.17
C LEU A 341 9.62 -9.44 -11.99
N GLY A 342 10.46 -10.23 -11.33
CA GLY A 342 11.27 -11.27 -11.94
C GLY A 342 10.50 -12.56 -12.26
N LEU A 343 9.32 -12.75 -11.66
CA LEU A 343 8.45 -13.91 -11.91
C LEU A 343 7.60 -13.71 -13.17
N SER A 344 7.17 -14.81 -13.80
CA SER A 344 6.11 -14.75 -14.80
C SER A 344 4.76 -14.43 -14.14
N SER A 345 3.81 -13.87 -14.89
CA SER A 345 2.52 -13.46 -14.28
C SER A 345 1.66 -14.63 -13.81
N TRP A 346 1.92 -15.85 -14.28
CA TRP A 346 1.23 -17.05 -13.81
C TRP A 346 1.85 -17.64 -12.51
N GLN A 347 3.02 -17.15 -12.10
CA GLN A 347 3.68 -17.52 -10.84
C GLN A 347 3.46 -16.49 -9.72
N ARG A 348 2.83 -15.35 -10.05
CA ARG A 348 2.41 -14.31 -9.12
C ARG A 348 0.96 -14.55 -8.73
#